data_AF-A0A396I7B8-F1
#
_entry.id   AF-A0A396I7B8-F1
#
_cell.length_a   1.000
_cell.length_b   1.000
_cell.length_c   1.000
_cell.angle_alpha   90.00
_cell.angle_beta   90.00
_cell.angle_gamma   90.00
#
_symmetry.space_group_name_H-M   'P 1'
#
loop_
_entity.id
_entity.type
_entity.pdbx_description
1 polymer ?
#
loop_
_entity_poly.entity_id
_entity_poly.type
_entity_poly.pdbx_seq_one_letter_code
_entity_poly.pdbx_strand_id
1 'polypeptide(L)'
;MKKLRLLQPSGVQLDGDFKYLSRNLRWLCWNEFPLTLMPTNFYQRNLVSIQLENNNINFFFSGNRCRLENLKFLNLSHSHCLVQTPDFSHMPNLEKLILKDCPRLSEVSHTIGHLHKVLIINLKDCTSLRNLPRTIYSLKSLKTLILSGCLIIDKLEGLGTNGVFNHSDCG
;
A
#
# COMPACT_ATOMS: atom_id res chain seq x y z
N MET A 1 -10.98 -8.93 23.45
CA MET A 1 -11.85 -7.79 23.06
C MET A 1 -12.70 -8.16 21.84
N LYS A 2 -14.00 -8.49 21.99
CA LYS A 2 -14.80 -9.04 20.87
C LYS A 2 -15.46 -7.99 19.94
N LYS A 3 -15.59 -6.73 20.38
CA LYS A 3 -16.28 -5.64 19.64
C LYS A 3 -15.34 -4.56 19.08
N LEU A 4 -14.02 -4.73 19.17
CA LEU A 4 -13.06 -3.72 18.74
C LEU A 4 -13.16 -3.51 17.22
N ARG A 5 -13.35 -2.26 16.79
CA ARG A 5 -13.46 -1.88 15.37
C ARG A 5 -12.33 -0.97 14.89
N LEU A 6 -11.70 -0.24 15.81
CA LEU A 6 -10.56 0.63 15.57
C LEU A 6 -9.43 0.21 16.50
N LEU A 7 -8.22 0.09 15.96
CA LEU A 7 -7.01 -0.19 16.72
C LEU A 7 -5.94 0.82 16.28
N GLN A 8 -5.49 1.64 17.22
CA GLN A 8 -4.48 2.68 16.99
C GLN A 8 -3.34 2.65 18.03
N PRO A 9 -2.51 1.60 18.05
CA PRO A 9 -1.26 1.59 18.80
C PRO A 9 -0.27 2.62 18.23
N SER A 10 0.49 3.25 19.12
CA SER A 10 1.57 4.19 18.78
C SER A 10 2.77 3.87 19.65
N GLY A 11 3.93 3.59 19.05
CA GLY A 11 5.18 3.33 19.78
C GLY A 11 5.14 2.10 20.70
N VAL A 12 4.21 1.18 20.49
CA VAL A 12 4.07 -0.04 21.30
C VAL A 12 4.39 -1.29 20.49
N GLN A 13 5.19 -2.16 21.11
CA GLN A 13 5.40 -3.51 20.65
C GLN A 13 4.31 -4.41 21.20
N LEU A 14 3.37 -4.80 20.34
CA LEU A 14 2.45 -5.88 20.67
C LEU A 14 3.21 -7.20 20.53
N ASP A 15 3.61 -7.74 21.67
CA ASP A 15 4.05 -9.12 21.78
C ASP A 15 2.81 -10.06 21.81
N GLY A 16 2.91 -11.21 21.14
CA GLY A 16 1.85 -12.23 21.11
C GLY A 16 1.14 -12.49 19.77
N ASP A 17 0.23 -13.46 19.79
CA ASP A 17 -0.44 -13.99 18.60
C ASP A 17 -1.65 -13.13 18.18
N PHE A 18 -1.63 -12.68 16.92
CA PHE A 18 -2.69 -11.85 16.33
C PHE A 18 -4.02 -12.60 16.17
N LYS A 19 -4.09 -13.91 16.47
CA LYS A 19 -5.34 -14.67 16.54
C LYS A 19 -6.37 -14.11 17.51
N TYR A 20 -5.94 -13.34 18.52
CA TYR A 20 -6.82 -12.73 19.52
C TYR A 20 -7.32 -11.33 19.13
N LEU A 21 -6.78 -10.77 18.04
CA LEU A 21 -7.25 -9.51 17.50
C LEU A 21 -8.71 -9.66 17.08
N SER A 22 -9.53 -8.63 17.35
CA SER A 22 -10.95 -8.72 17.03
C SER A 22 -11.16 -8.95 15.53
N ARG A 23 -11.98 -9.94 15.16
CA ARG A 23 -12.40 -10.16 13.77
C ARG A 23 -13.33 -9.06 13.24
N ASN A 24 -13.80 -8.17 14.11
CA ASN A 24 -14.64 -7.03 13.77
C ASN A 24 -13.82 -5.77 13.47
N LEU A 25 -12.49 -5.88 13.47
CA LEU A 25 -11.62 -4.75 13.19
C LEU A 25 -11.88 -4.22 11.77
N ARG A 26 -12.12 -2.93 11.67
CA ARG A 26 -12.37 -2.20 10.43
C ARG A 26 -11.20 -1.27 10.10
N TRP A 27 -10.56 -0.72 11.12
CA TRP A 27 -9.49 0.25 10.98
C TRP A 27 -8.29 -0.14 11.83
N LEU A 28 -7.15 -0.29 11.17
CA LEU A 28 -5.85 -0.45 11.78
C LEU A 28 -4.99 0.76 11.44
N CYS A 29 -4.54 1.48 12.46
CA CYS A 29 -3.53 2.52 12.34
C CYS A 29 -2.38 2.14 13.28
N TRP A 30 -1.17 1.95 12.78
CA TRP A 30 -0.05 1.53 13.61
C TRP A 30 1.22 2.25 13.15
N ASN A 31 1.55 3.27 13.92
CA ASN A 31 2.77 4.04 13.71
C ASN A 31 3.91 3.34 14.44
N GLU A 32 5.09 3.28 13.81
CA GLU A 32 6.29 2.65 14.38
C GLU A 32 6.06 1.16 14.71
N PHE A 33 5.41 0.45 13.80
CA PHE A 33 5.20 -0.99 13.86
C PHE A 33 6.57 -1.71 13.95
N PRO A 34 6.83 -2.45 15.04
CA PRO A 34 8.17 -2.96 15.31
C PRO A 34 8.52 -4.25 14.56
N LEU A 35 7.54 -4.88 13.89
CA LEU A 35 7.81 -6.11 13.16
C LEU A 35 8.23 -5.79 11.72
N THR A 36 9.34 -6.39 11.31
CA THR A 36 9.82 -6.37 9.93
C THR A 36 8.94 -7.20 8.99
N LEU A 37 8.07 -8.06 9.54
CA LEU A 37 7.17 -8.97 8.83
C LEU A 37 5.77 -8.98 9.45
N MET A 38 4.74 -9.10 8.61
CA MET A 38 3.37 -9.32 9.09
C MET A 38 3.18 -10.76 9.59
N PRO A 39 2.49 -10.96 10.71
CA PRO A 39 2.23 -12.28 11.29
C PRO A 39 1.32 -13.11 10.37
N THR A 40 1.64 -14.39 10.18
CA THR A 40 0.92 -15.33 9.31
C THR A 40 -0.54 -15.59 9.72
N ASN A 41 -0.92 -15.24 10.95
CA ASN A 41 -2.26 -15.43 11.52
C ASN A 41 -3.16 -14.18 11.45
N PHE A 42 -2.82 -13.20 10.59
CA PHE A 42 -3.58 -11.95 10.46
C PHE A 42 -4.87 -12.09 9.62
N TYR A 43 -5.86 -12.82 10.16
CA TYR A 43 -7.14 -13.09 9.48
C TYR A 43 -8.15 -11.94 9.67
N GLN A 44 -8.02 -10.88 8.89
CA GLN A 44 -8.78 -9.65 9.08
C GLN A 44 -9.60 -9.22 7.86
N ARG A 45 -10.48 -10.10 7.37
CA ARG A 45 -11.33 -9.87 6.18
C ARG A 45 -12.22 -8.62 6.28
N ASN A 46 -12.54 -8.17 7.49
CA ASN A 46 -13.41 -7.01 7.74
C ASN A 46 -12.67 -5.66 7.70
N LEU A 47 -11.33 -5.66 7.62
CA LEU A 47 -10.55 -4.43 7.51
C LEU A 47 -10.94 -3.64 6.27
N VAL A 48 -11.09 -2.34 6.47
CA VAL A 48 -11.40 -1.34 5.46
C VAL A 48 -10.21 -0.40 5.26
N SER A 49 -9.49 -0.10 6.34
CA SER A 49 -8.30 0.75 6.30
C SER A 49 -7.14 0.10 7.04
N ILE A 50 -5.98 0.17 6.43
CA ILE A 50 -4.68 -0.12 7.03
C ILE A 50 -3.80 1.12 6.82
N GLN A 51 -3.33 1.70 7.92
CA GLN A 51 -2.40 2.82 7.94
C GLN A 51 -1.18 2.39 8.75
N LEU A 52 -0.07 2.21 8.06
CA LEU A 52 1.18 1.69 8.57
C LEU A 52 2.29 2.65 8.14
N GLU A 53 2.22 3.87 8.63
CA GLU A 53 3.20 4.93 8.34
C GLU A 53 4.47 4.77 9.18
N ASN A 54 5.62 5.26 8.66
CA ASN A 54 6.92 5.24 9.34
C ASN A 54 7.42 3.83 9.70
N ASN A 55 7.22 2.87 8.80
CA ASN A 55 7.48 1.47 9.09
C ASN A 55 8.67 0.90 8.30
N ASN A 56 9.47 0.09 8.98
CA ASN A 56 10.57 -0.65 8.37
C ASN A 56 10.11 -2.01 7.80
N ILE A 57 8.83 -2.13 7.44
CA ILE A 57 8.22 -3.41 7.04
C ILE A 57 8.74 -3.82 5.66
N ASN A 58 9.29 -5.03 5.56
CA ASN A 58 9.44 -5.73 4.29
C ASN A 58 8.14 -6.49 4.05
N PHE A 59 7.23 -5.92 3.25
CA PHE A 59 5.88 -6.45 3.12
C PHE A 59 5.88 -7.81 2.42
N PHE A 60 5.41 -8.83 3.13
CA PHE A 60 5.06 -10.10 2.53
C PHE A 60 3.68 -10.55 3.05
N PHE A 61 2.63 -10.29 2.27
CA PHE A 61 1.37 -11.05 2.40
C PHE A 61 1.55 -12.42 1.70
N SER A 62 2.64 -13.14 1.96
CA SER A 62 2.87 -14.51 1.42
C SER A 62 2.05 -15.51 2.21
N GLY A 63 0.78 -15.59 1.86
CA GLY A 63 -0.08 -16.66 2.33
C GLY A 63 -1.39 -16.58 1.59
N ASN A 64 -1.71 -17.65 0.85
CA ASN A 64 -2.96 -17.85 0.10
C ASN A 64 -4.25 -17.76 0.96
N ARG A 65 -4.16 -17.35 2.23
CA ARG A 65 -5.23 -17.37 3.23
C ARG A 65 -5.64 -15.98 3.76
N CYS A 66 -4.96 -14.90 3.36
CA CYS A 66 -5.25 -13.54 3.87
C CYS A 66 -5.76 -12.61 2.75
N ARG A 67 -6.96 -12.88 2.22
CA ARG A 67 -7.64 -11.98 1.27
C ARG A 67 -8.35 -10.85 2.01
N LEU A 68 -7.88 -9.62 1.81
CA LEU A 68 -8.41 -8.40 2.41
C LEU A 68 -9.50 -7.81 1.52
N GLU A 69 -10.60 -8.54 1.37
CA GLU A 69 -11.68 -8.19 0.42
C GLU A 69 -12.38 -6.87 0.74
N ASN A 70 -12.46 -6.46 2.01
CA ASN A 70 -13.12 -5.20 2.36
C ASN A 70 -12.17 -4.01 2.39
N LEU A 71 -10.86 -4.22 2.14
CA LEU A 71 -9.86 -3.17 2.26
C LEU A 71 -10.03 -2.18 1.11
N LYS A 72 -10.21 -0.91 1.47
CA LYS A 72 -10.38 0.22 0.57
C LYS A 72 -9.20 1.19 0.62
N PHE A 73 -8.54 1.30 1.77
CA PHE A 73 -7.45 2.24 1.98
C PHE A 73 -6.22 1.55 2.56
N LEU A 74 -5.08 1.76 1.90
CA LEU A 74 -3.76 1.31 2.34
C LEU A 74 -2.80 2.49 2.31
N ASN A 75 -2.28 2.88 3.48
CA ASN A 75 -1.24 3.89 3.62
C ASN A 75 0.03 3.24 4.18
N LEU A 76 1.11 3.28 3.41
CA LEU A 76 2.45 2.80 3.74
C LEU A 76 3.49 3.93 3.62
N SER A 77 3.07 5.19 3.77
CA SER A 77 3.97 6.34 3.62
C SER A 77 5.12 6.30 4.61
N HIS A 78 6.24 6.92 4.25
CA HIS A 78 7.44 7.00 5.09
C HIS A 78 8.04 5.62 5.43
N SER A 79 7.82 4.62 4.57
CA SER A 79 8.39 3.28 4.74
C SER A 79 9.82 3.25 4.21
N HIS A 80 10.78 3.71 5.01
CA HIS A 80 12.16 3.92 4.58
C HIS A 80 12.90 2.64 4.18
N CYS A 81 12.44 1.46 4.60
CA CYS A 81 13.01 0.16 4.22
C CYS A 81 12.28 -0.55 3.09
N LEU A 82 11.16 -0.01 2.59
CA LEU A 82 10.35 -0.66 1.57
C LEU A 82 11.08 -0.60 0.22
N VAL A 83 11.53 -1.76 -0.28
CA VAL A 83 12.22 -1.86 -1.58
C VAL A 83 11.25 -2.20 -2.71
N GLN A 84 10.23 -3.01 -2.43
CA GLN A 84 9.19 -3.44 -3.36
C GLN A 84 7.82 -3.35 -2.70
N THR A 85 6.77 -2.99 -3.46
CA THR A 85 5.39 -3.00 -2.95
C THR A 85 4.88 -4.42 -2.63
N PRO A 86 3.88 -4.58 -1.75
CA PRO A 86 3.24 -5.88 -1.50
C PRO A 86 2.59 -6.50 -2.76
N ASP A 87 2.27 -7.80 -2.67
CA ASP A 87 1.35 -8.42 -3.62
C ASP A 87 -0.08 -7.87 -3.44
N PHE A 88 -0.59 -7.23 -4.49
CA PHE A 88 -1.92 -6.65 -4.55
C PHE A 88 -3.04 -7.63 -4.93
N SER A 89 -2.72 -8.88 -5.30
CA SER A 89 -3.70 -9.92 -5.65
C SER A 89 -4.74 -10.19 -4.54
N HIS A 90 -4.36 -9.91 -3.29
CA HIS A 90 -5.18 -10.14 -2.10
C HIS A 90 -6.06 -8.95 -1.69
N MET A 91 -5.98 -7.82 -2.39
CA MET A 91 -6.70 -6.57 -2.07
C MET A 91 -7.53 -6.08 -3.26
N PRO A 92 -8.46 -6.90 -3.80
CA PRO A 92 -9.13 -6.62 -5.08
C PRO A 92 -10.04 -5.39 -5.06
N ASN A 93 -10.42 -4.90 -3.87
CA ASN A 93 -11.34 -3.78 -3.69
C ASN A 93 -10.65 -2.50 -3.19
N LEU A 94 -9.31 -2.42 -3.28
CA LEU A 94 -8.57 -1.24 -2.86
C LEU A 94 -8.95 -0.03 -3.73
N GLU A 95 -9.27 1.09 -3.08
CA GLU A 95 -9.69 2.34 -3.72
C GLU A 95 -8.58 3.41 -3.65
N LYS A 96 -7.74 3.39 -2.60
CA LYS A 96 -6.68 4.38 -2.38
C LYS A 96 -5.41 3.71 -1.83
N LEU A 97 -4.30 3.88 -2.56
CA LEU A 97 -2.97 3.40 -2.21
C LEU A 97 -2.03 4.60 -2.04
N ILE A 98 -1.44 4.73 -0.85
CA ILE A 98 -0.50 5.81 -0.54
C ILE A 98 0.84 5.22 -0.11
N LEU A 99 1.89 5.58 -0.84
CA LEU A 99 3.29 5.17 -0.71
C LEU A 99 4.18 6.41 -0.76
N LYS A 100 3.75 7.51 -0.14
CA LYS A 100 4.49 8.78 -0.18
C LYS A 100 5.80 8.63 0.61
N ASP A 101 6.89 9.20 0.09
CA ASP A 101 8.17 9.30 0.79
C ASP A 101 8.71 7.92 1.21
N CYS A 102 8.75 7.00 0.24
CA CYS A 102 9.38 5.69 0.39
C CYS A 102 10.72 5.71 -0.38
N PRO A 103 11.81 6.26 0.19
CA PRO A 103 13.02 6.59 -0.56
C PRO A 103 13.75 5.38 -1.12
N ARG A 104 13.56 4.17 -0.56
CA ARG A 104 14.16 2.92 -1.06
C ARG A 104 13.28 2.14 -2.02
N LEU A 105 12.04 2.58 -2.25
CA LEU A 105 11.10 1.88 -3.12
C LEU A 105 11.59 1.97 -4.56
N SER A 106 12.13 0.87 -5.08
CA SER A 106 12.68 0.80 -6.43
C SER A 106 11.77 0.08 -7.42
N GLU A 107 10.87 -0.78 -6.91
CA GLU A 107 10.02 -1.63 -7.73
C GLU A 107 8.57 -1.65 -7.25
N VAL A 108 7.63 -1.53 -8.18
CA VAL A 108 6.20 -1.74 -7.94
C VAL A 108 5.80 -3.10 -8.54
N SER A 109 5.18 -3.95 -7.72
CA SER A 109 4.72 -5.28 -8.12
C SER A 109 3.81 -5.22 -9.34
N HIS A 110 4.02 -6.14 -10.30
CA HIS A 110 3.15 -6.29 -11.47
C HIS A 110 1.69 -6.57 -11.11
N THR A 111 1.42 -7.14 -9.92
CA THR A 111 0.06 -7.41 -9.43
C THR A 111 -0.72 -6.14 -9.11
N ILE A 112 -0.11 -4.95 -9.19
CA ILE A 112 -0.82 -3.67 -9.12
C ILE A 112 -1.95 -3.58 -10.16
N GLY A 113 -1.83 -4.27 -11.30
CA GLY A 113 -2.88 -4.38 -12.32
C GLY A 113 -4.17 -5.07 -11.83
N HIS A 114 -4.12 -5.82 -10.73
CA HIS A 114 -5.30 -6.45 -10.12
C HIS A 114 -6.16 -5.46 -9.31
N LEU A 115 -5.68 -4.23 -9.10
CA LEU A 115 -6.40 -3.19 -8.36
C LEU A 115 -7.50 -2.53 -9.21
N HIS A 116 -8.46 -3.31 -9.69
CA HIS A 116 -9.47 -2.85 -10.66
C HIS A 116 -10.37 -1.71 -10.14
N LYS A 117 -10.40 -1.44 -8.83
CA LYS A 117 -11.18 -0.36 -8.19
C LYS A 117 -10.34 0.82 -7.70
N VAL A 118 -9.02 0.80 -7.91
CA VAL A 118 -8.16 1.87 -7.39
C VAL A 118 -8.45 3.17 -8.11
N LEU A 119 -8.67 4.23 -7.34
CA LEU A 119 -8.95 5.58 -7.81
C LEU A 119 -7.70 6.47 -7.68
N ILE A 120 -6.90 6.24 -6.64
CA ILE A 120 -5.73 7.07 -6.31
C ILE A 120 -4.53 6.17 -5.99
N ILE A 121 -3.42 6.44 -6.67
CA ILE A 121 -2.09 5.93 -6.34
C ILE A 121 -1.17 7.13 -6.09
N ASN A 122 -0.60 7.22 -4.90
CA ASN A 122 0.36 8.26 -4.56
C ASN A 122 1.74 7.64 -4.29
N LEU A 123 2.70 7.94 -5.14
CA LEU A 123 4.11 7.54 -5.06
C LEU A 123 5.03 8.77 -4.90
N LYS A 124 4.48 9.91 -4.50
CA LYS A 124 5.22 11.16 -4.31
C LYS A 124 6.48 10.93 -3.47
N ASP A 125 7.59 11.56 -3.84
CA ASP A 125 8.87 11.53 -3.15
C ASP A 125 9.50 10.11 -3.03
N CYS A 126 9.10 9.14 -3.88
CA CYS A 126 9.79 7.85 -4.01
C CYS A 126 11.05 7.98 -4.86
N THR A 127 12.12 8.52 -4.28
CA THR A 127 13.33 8.93 -5.03
C THR A 127 14.06 7.79 -5.72
N SER A 128 14.00 6.54 -5.23
CA SER A 128 14.63 5.38 -5.85
C SER A 128 13.77 4.67 -6.92
N LEU A 129 12.54 5.11 -7.15
CA LEU A 129 11.60 4.43 -8.03
C LEU A 129 12.09 4.51 -9.48
N ARG A 130 12.41 3.37 -10.07
CA ARG A 130 13.01 3.31 -11.42
C ARG A 130 11.99 3.21 -12.52
N ASN A 131 10.98 2.34 -12.34
CA ASN A 131 9.99 2.02 -13.35
C ASN A 131 8.65 1.67 -12.71
N LEU A 132 7.57 1.88 -13.47
CA LEU A 132 6.26 1.32 -13.15
C LEU A 132 6.00 0.08 -14.01
N PRO A 133 5.36 -0.97 -13.46
CA PRO A 133 4.98 -2.13 -14.25
C PRO A 133 3.94 -1.72 -15.31
N ARG A 134 4.04 -2.29 -16.52
CA ARG A 134 3.10 -2.00 -17.63
C ARG A 134 1.63 -2.18 -17.25
N THR A 135 1.36 -3.07 -16.29
CA THR A 135 0.02 -3.34 -15.78
C THR A 135 -0.62 -2.14 -15.09
N ILE A 136 0.15 -1.15 -14.59
CA ILE A 136 -0.42 0.07 -14.01
C ILE A 136 -1.25 0.86 -15.03
N TYR A 137 -0.84 0.84 -16.30
CA TYR A 137 -1.53 1.54 -17.38
C TYR A 137 -2.82 0.85 -17.82
N SER A 138 -3.08 -0.37 -17.33
CA SER A 138 -4.32 -1.11 -17.57
C SER A 138 -5.43 -0.81 -16.55
N LEU A 139 -5.13 0.01 -15.54
CA LEU A 139 -6.06 0.33 -14.44
C LEU A 139 -7.17 1.30 -14.88
N LYS A 140 -8.29 0.74 -15.34
CA LYS A 140 -9.45 1.48 -15.87
C LYS A 140 -10.09 2.47 -14.88
N SER A 141 -10.01 2.21 -13.57
CA SER A 141 -10.64 3.05 -12.54
C SER A 141 -9.72 4.15 -12.02
N LEU A 142 -8.43 4.12 -12.35
CA LEU A 142 -7.43 5.03 -11.80
C LEU A 142 -7.71 6.45 -12.28
N LYS A 143 -7.95 7.37 -11.33
CA LYS A 143 -8.21 8.79 -11.59
C LYS A 143 -6.99 9.67 -11.31
N THR A 144 -6.13 9.25 -10.39
CA THR A 144 -4.99 10.06 -9.95
C THR A 144 -3.78 9.18 -9.71
N LEU A 145 -2.70 9.47 -10.42
CA LEU A 145 -1.36 8.92 -10.19
C LEU A 145 -0.42 10.09 -9.86
N ILE A 146 0.18 10.08 -8.67
CA ILE A 146 1.11 11.12 -8.22
C ILE A 146 2.52 10.54 -8.21
N LEU A 147 3.42 11.18 -8.97
CA LEU A 147 4.83 10.80 -9.11
C LEU A 147 5.79 11.98 -8.87
N SER A 148 5.29 13.13 -8.40
CA SER A 148 6.14 14.28 -8.11
C SER A 148 7.23 13.91 -7.08
N GLY A 149 8.45 14.40 -7.27
CA GLY A 149 9.59 14.03 -6.42
C GLY A 149 10.19 12.64 -6.67
N CYS A 150 9.70 11.87 -7.64
CA CYS A 150 10.38 10.66 -8.11
C CYS A 150 11.52 11.06 -9.07
N LEU A 151 12.77 10.94 -8.63
CA LEU A 151 13.92 11.50 -9.35
C LEU A 151 14.49 10.60 -10.46
N ILE A 152 14.21 9.29 -10.43
CA ILE A 152 14.85 8.30 -11.32
C ILE A 152 13.89 7.75 -12.39
N ILE A 153 12.59 7.97 -12.25
CA ILE A 153 11.60 7.34 -13.14
C ILE A 153 11.63 7.95 -14.54
N ASP A 154 12.24 7.22 -15.48
CA ASP A 154 12.72 7.83 -16.74
C ASP A 154 11.75 7.76 -17.92
N LYS A 155 10.54 7.16 -17.79
CA LYS A 155 9.59 7.05 -18.91
C LYS A 155 8.19 6.60 -18.51
N LEU A 156 7.19 7.42 -18.81
CA LEU A 156 5.78 7.01 -18.87
C LEU A 156 5.44 6.57 -20.31
N GLU A 157 5.99 5.44 -20.76
CA GLU A 157 5.62 4.86 -22.06
C GLU A 157 4.23 4.20 -21.96
N GLY A 158 3.22 4.75 -22.65
CA GLY A 158 1.89 4.12 -22.78
C GLY A 158 0.66 5.01 -22.62
N LEU A 159 0.81 6.33 -22.47
CA LEU A 159 -0.33 7.23 -22.25
C LEU A 159 -1.09 7.54 -23.56
N GLY A 160 -2.08 6.71 -23.88
CA GLY A 160 -3.19 7.10 -24.74
C GLY A 160 -4.10 8.11 -24.01
N THR A 161 -3.79 9.40 -24.12
CA THR A 161 -4.63 10.61 -24.07
C THR A 161 -5.93 10.70 -23.23
N ASN A 162 -6.15 9.96 -22.13
CA ASN A 162 -7.42 10.07 -21.37
C ASN A 162 -7.31 10.08 -19.83
N GLY A 163 -6.15 10.37 -19.25
CA GLY A 163 -6.01 10.58 -17.81
C GLY A 163 -5.31 11.90 -17.53
N VAL A 164 -5.91 12.78 -16.73
CA VAL A 164 -5.26 13.99 -16.23
C VAL A 164 -4.15 13.57 -15.28
N PHE A 165 -2.95 13.41 -15.81
CA PHE A 165 -1.73 13.33 -15.02
C PHE A 165 -1.33 14.77 -14.72
N ASN A 166 -1.53 15.20 -13.46
CA ASN A 166 -0.93 16.44 -12.99
C ASN A 166 0.57 16.22 -12.89
N HIS A 167 1.24 16.41 -14.02
CA HIS A 167 2.67 16.60 -14.10
C HIS A 167 2.96 18.02 -13.59
N SER A 168 2.78 18.25 -12.29
CA SER A 168 3.27 19.46 -11.64
C SER A 168 4.74 19.23 -11.28
N ASP A 169 5.58 19.82 -12.11
CA ASP A 169 6.96 20.26 -11.86
C ASP A 169 8.04 19.17 -11.76
N CYS A 170 8.51 18.73 -12.93
CA CYS A 170 9.94 18.50 -13.11
C CYS A 170 10.58 19.88 -13.35
N GLY A 171 11.08 20.48 -12.28
CA GLY A 171 12.08 21.54 -12.32
C GLY A 171 13.45 20.97 -11.99
#